data_AF-A0A957FTP1-F1
#
_entry.id   AF-A0A957FTP1-F1
#
_cell.length_a   1.000
_cell.length_b   1.000
_cell.length_c   1.000
_cell.angle_alpha   90.00
_cell.angle_beta   90.00
_cell.angle_gamma   90.00
#
_symmetry.space_group_name_H-M   'P 1'
#
loop_
_entity.id
_entity.type
_entity.pdbx_description
1 polymer ?
#
loop_
_entity_poly.entity_id
_entity_poly.type
_entity_poly.pdbx_seq_one_letter_code
_entity_poly.pdbx_strand_id
1 'polypeptide(L)'
;MVTHYTLANGQYLADVATLDALPTRCVLDAPTGTGKSTLATQGERVVLAVSTQLAAEQLHLKMPTAVGLFHGSADIVTGNMRVIAVVYDSLSRLLERYSFIDETWALVIDEQHNLALASYRLKALDRLLAIAHGRVWRQVVFMSGTPLDMPHGRDYERVTVRRATQRTQPAVFVNYESGHKLAVAAQIAHTHVAKGERVLIYLNSKNTALNRLQGELAARGVSGIYTLNADNKLEQAGRAVIETEQLPQDCNVLITTAVLVESANLLTDIGAAIIASPIHPAYAQQFVSRARNNAPMCYILNNGIGAGYGIDTRAEIANILGQAEKLGDLLNSLARPWDNNRANLIAGQVSRLVSQDDSGAWAASLLGVLQHVTQLV
;
A
#
# COMPACT_ATOMS: atom_id res chain seq x y z
N MET A 1 20.29 -12.50 9.04
CA MET A 1 21.05 -12.65 7.78
C MET A 1 20.32 -11.83 6.71
N VAL A 2 20.95 -11.44 5.59
CA VAL A 2 20.22 -10.77 4.48
C VAL A 2 20.24 -11.70 3.28
N THR A 3 19.06 -12.10 2.83
CA THR A 3 18.91 -12.96 1.64
C THR A 3 18.57 -12.09 0.44
N HIS A 4 19.21 -12.34 -0.70
CA HIS A 4 19.00 -11.59 -1.94
C HIS A 4 18.56 -12.50 -3.07
N TYR A 5 17.44 -12.14 -3.72
CA TYR A 5 16.99 -12.77 -4.97
C TYR A 5 17.11 -11.77 -6.12
N THR A 6 17.66 -12.21 -7.24
CA THR A 6 17.68 -11.44 -8.49
C THR A 6 16.85 -12.16 -9.54
N LEU A 7 15.77 -11.52 -10.00
CA LEU A 7 14.86 -12.08 -10.99
C LEU A 7 15.31 -11.67 -12.40
N ALA A 8 15.42 -12.66 -13.29
CA ALA A 8 15.60 -12.42 -14.72
C ALA A 8 14.34 -11.80 -15.34
N ASN A 9 14.43 -11.36 -16.61
CA ASN A 9 13.29 -10.81 -17.32
C ASN A 9 12.19 -11.86 -17.50
N GLY A 10 10.96 -11.51 -17.13
CA GLY A 10 9.81 -12.41 -17.18
C GLY A 10 9.73 -13.42 -16.02
N GLN A 11 10.75 -13.48 -15.15
CA GLN A 11 10.77 -14.37 -14.00
C GLN A 11 10.02 -13.75 -12.81
N TYR A 12 9.27 -14.58 -12.09
CA TYR A 12 8.58 -14.26 -10.85
C TYR A 12 9.31 -14.85 -9.65
N LEU A 13 9.04 -14.33 -8.46
CA LEU A 13 9.65 -14.78 -7.21
C LEU A 13 9.33 -16.26 -6.93
N ALA A 14 8.11 -16.68 -7.25
CA ALA A 14 7.67 -18.07 -7.14
C ALA A 14 8.46 -19.05 -8.02
N ASP A 15 9.19 -18.56 -9.04
CA ASP A 15 10.02 -19.42 -9.90
C ASP A 15 11.40 -19.72 -9.29
N VAL A 16 11.82 -18.96 -8.27
CA VAL A 16 13.17 -19.04 -7.68
C VAL A 16 13.18 -19.28 -6.18
N ALA A 17 12.01 -19.17 -5.53
CA ALA A 17 11.86 -19.34 -4.10
C ALA A 17 10.51 -19.99 -3.81
N THR A 18 10.45 -20.74 -2.71
CA THR A 18 9.19 -21.17 -2.09
C THR A 18 8.98 -20.42 -0.79
N LEU A 19 7.74 -20.33 -0.32
CA LEU A 19 7.43 -19.68 0.95
C LEU A 19 8.21 -20.31 2.12
N ASP A 20 8.28 -21.64 2.13
CA ASP A 20 8.98 -22.43 3.16
C ASP A 20 10.52 -22.25 3.14
N ALA A 21 11.08 -21.78 2.03
CA ALA A 21 12.50 -21.46 1.92
C ALA A 21 12.85 -20.07 2.49
N LEU A 22 11.85 -19.24 2.78
CA LEU A 22 12.09 -17.95 3.45
C LEU A 22 12.34 -18.17 4.96
N PRO A 23 13.05 -17.26 5.64
CA PRO A 23 13.25 -17.36 7.08
C PRO A 23 11.90 -17.39 7.84
N THR A 24 11.90 -18.03 9.02
CA THR A 24 10.72 -18.18 9.87
C THR A 24 10.06 -16.84 10.22
N ARG A 25 10.86 -15.79 10.39
CA ARG A 25 10.39 -14.41 10.56
C ARG A 25 11.14 -13.52 9.60
N CYS A 26 10.48 -13.03 8.56
CA CYS A 26 11.15 -12.17 7.59
C CYS A 26 10.28 -11.02 7.06
N VAL A 27 10.98 -10.00 6.58
CA VAL A 27 10.46 -8.93 5.74
C VAL A 27 10.93 -9.16 4.32
N LEU A 28 9.98 -9.47 3.44
CA LEU A 28 10.16 -9.64 2.01
C LEU A 28 9.91 -8.31 1.28
N ASP A 29 11.00 -7.62 0.98
CA ASP A 29 11.01 -6.42 0.15
C ASP A 29 11.12 -6.82 -1.32
N ALA A 30 9.99 -6.83 -2.02
CA ALA A 30 9.97 -7.19 -3.43
C ALA A 30 9.05 -6.26 -4.24
N PRO A 31 9.54 -5.65 -5.34
CA PRO A 31 8.77 -4.72 -6.15
C PRO A 31 7.40 -5.26 -6.56
N THR A 32 6.40 -4.38 -6.67
CA THR A 32 5.04 -4.77 -7.06
C THR A 32 5.04 -5.47 -8.42
N GLY A 33 4.40 -6.66 -8.49
CA GLY A 33 4.37 -7.50 -9.69
C GLY A 33 5.51 -8.48 -9.87
N THR A 34 6.34 -8.67 -8.85
CA THR A 34 7.29 -9.79 -8.78
C THR A 34 6.65 -11.11 -8.38
N GLY A 35 5.33 -11.15 -8.13
CA GLY A 35 4.62 -12.38 -7.76
C GLY A 35 4.64 -12.69 -6.26
N LYS A 36 4.76 -11.69 -5.38
CA LYS A 36 4.70 -11.86 -3.91
C LYS A 36 3.46 -12.64 -3.46
N SER A 37 2.28 -12.16 -3.86
CA SER A 37 1.01 -12.81 -3.50
C SER A 37 0.91 -14.21 -4.13
N THR A 38 1.49 -14.41 -5.32
CA THR A 38 1.58 -15.74 -5.97
C THR A 38 2.42 -16.72 -5.15
N LEU A 39 3.57 -16.28 -4.64
CA LEU A 39 4.41 -17.08 -3.73
C LEU A 39 3.61 -17.52 -2.51
N ALA A 40 2.84 -16.60 -1.92
CA ALA A 40 2.00 -16.90 -0.76
C ALA A 40 0.87 -17.88 -1.10
N THR A 41 0.19 -17.71 -2.24
CA THR A 41 -0.92 -18.60 -2.66
C THR A 41 -0.49 -20.01 -3.07
N GLN A 42 0.80 -20.20 -3.40
CA GLN A 42 1.34 -21.53 -3.69
C GLN A 42 1.69 -22.31 -2.42
N GLY A 43 1.80 -21.65 -1.27
CA GLY A 43 2.09 -22.28 0.01
C GLY A 43 0.94 -23.14 0.54
N GLU A 44 1.24 -23.87 1.62
CA GLU A 44 0.28 -24.68 2.37
C GLU A 44 0.01 -24.08 3.75
N ARG A 45 -1.25 -24.15 4.20
CA ARG A 45 -1.72 -23.62 5.49
C ARG A 45 -1.27 -22.17 5.69
N VAL A 46 -1.66 -21.29 4.77
CA VAL A 46 -1.27 -19.87 4.82
C VAL A 46 -2.48 -19.00 5.17
N VAL A 47 -2.35 -18.14 6.18
CA VAL A 47 -3.25 -17.01 6.37
C VAL A 47 -2.63 -15.82 5.65
N LEU A 48 -3.24 -15.39 4.53
CA LEU A 48 -2.79 -14.27 3.73
C LEU A 48 -3.61 -13.02 4.07
N ALA A 49 -3.05 -12.19 4.92
CA ALA A 49 -3.63 -10.92 5.33
C ALA A 49 -3.35 -9.83 4.29
N VAL A 50 -4.40 -9.20 3.77
CA VAL A 50 -4.33 -8.16 2.73
C VAL A 50 -5.03 -6.87 3.16
N SER A 51 -4.69 -5.77 2.50
CA SER A 51 -5.15 -4.44 2.91
C SER A 51 -6.59 -4.11 2.51
N THR A 52 -7.13 -4.76 1.47
CA THR A 52 -8.47 -4.45 0.95
C THR A 52 -9.28 -5.71 0.68
N GLN A 53 -10.61 -5.59 0.80
CA GLN A 53 -11.54 -6.67 0.44
C GLN A 53 -11.38 -7.08 -1.02
N LEU A 54 -11.12 -6.11 -1.90
CA LEU A 54 -10.94 -6.33 -3.33
C LEU A 54 -9.76 -7.26 -3.62
N ALA A 55 -8.62 -7.06 -2.93
CA ALA A 55 -7.46 -7.93 -3.06
C ALA A 55 -7.77 -9.36 -2.58
N ALA A 56 -8.51 -9.51 -1.47
CA ALA A 56 -8.91 -10.82 -0.95
C ALA A 56 -9.86 -11.54 -1.92
N GLU A 57 -10.85 -10.83 -2.44
CA GLU A 57 -11.81 -11.34 -3.44
C GLU A 57 -11.10 -11.79 -4.73
N GLN A 58 -10.15 -11.00 -5.24
CA GLN A 58 -9.36 -11.39 -6.41
C GLN A 58 -8.55 -12.68 -6.20
N LEU A 59 -7.96 -12.86 -5.02
CA LEU A 59 -7.20 -14.08 -4.70
C LEU A 59 -8.12 -15.30 -4.67
N HIS A 60 -9.30 -15.18 -4.05
CA HIS A 60 -10.31 -16.24 -4.04
C HIS A 60 -10.81 -16.57 -5.44
N LEU A 61 -11.17 -15.56 -6.25
CA LEU A 61 -11.68 -15.78 -7.61
C LEU A 61 -10.69 -16.48 -8.53
N LYS A 62 -9.39 -16.22 -8.36
CA LYS A 62 -8.33 -16.91 -9.13
C LYS A 62 -8.17 -18.38 -8.74
N MET A 63 -8.44 -18.73 -7.49
CA MET A 63 -8.19 -20.07 -6.94
C MET A 63 -9.28 -20.49 -5.95
N PRO A 64 -10.56 -20.58 -6.37
CA PRO A 64 -11.70 -20.64 -5.45
C PRO A 64 -11.77 -21.92 -4.62
N THR A 65 -11.11 -22.99 -5.08
CA THR A 65 -11.04 -24.29 -4.38
C THR A 65 -9.84 -24.42 -3.44
N ALA A 66 -8.86 -23.52 -3.54
CA ALA A 66 -7.62 -23.56 -2.76
C ALA A 66 -7.47 -22.38 -1.80
N VAL A 67 -8.08 -21.23 -2.12
CA VAL A 67 -8.03 -20.00 -1.34
C VAL A 67 -9.40 -19.75 -0.75
N GLY A 68 -9.55 -19.83 0.57
CA GLY A 68 -10.73 -19.36 1.29
C GLY A 68 -10.78 -17.84 1.39
N LEU A 69 -11.96 -17.28 1.66
CA LEU A 69 -12.20 -15.83 1.72
C LEU A 69 -12.84 -15.44 3.06
N PHE A 70 -12.27 -14.46 3.75
CA PHE A 70 -12.83 -13.93 5.00
C PHE A 70 -12.75 -12.41 5.11
N HIS A 71 -13.89 -11.72 5.02
CA HIS A 71 -14.00 -10.29 5.34
C HIS A 71 -15.45 -9.86 5.49
N GLY A 72 -15.76 -8.93 6.40
CA GLY A 72 -17.12 -8.37 6.50
C GLY A 72 -18.17 -9.48 6.72
N SER A 73 -19.04 -9.69 5.73
CA SER A 73 -20.02 -10.79 5.67
C SER A 73 -19.55 -12.03 4.88
N ALA A 74 -18.47 -11.93 4.10
CA ALA A 74 -17.90 -13.05 3.37
C ALA A 74 -17.15 -13.99 4.32
N ASP A 75 -17.58 -15.24 4.34
CA ASP A 75 -17.05 -16.30 5.21
C ASP A 75 -17.05 -17.63 4.45
N ILE A 76 -16.10 -17.76 3.51
CA ILE A 76 -15.92 -18.91 2.65
C ILE A 76 -14.62 -19.60 3.10
N VAL A 77 -14.63 -20.14 4.30
CA VAL A 77 -13.45 -20.76 4.92
C VAL A 77 -13.80 -22.19 5.34
N THR A 78 -13.00 -23.13 4.88
CA THR A 78 -13.11 -24.55 5.21
C THR A 78 -11.73 -25.11 5.55
N GLY A 79 -11.67 -26.15 6.38
CA GLY A 79 -10.40 -26.71 6.87
C GLY A 79 -9.50 -27.35 5.81
N ASN A 80 -10.01 -27.55 4.58
CA ASN A 80 -9.26 -28.07 3.44
C ASN A 80 -8.65 -26.97 2.55
N MET A 81 -8.90 -25.69 2.82
CA MET A 81 -8.29 -24.61 2.08
C MET A 81 -6.80 -24.54 2.37
N ARG A 82 -5.99 -24.41 1.31
CA ARG A 82 -4.52 -24.28 1.40
C ARG A 82 -4.15 -22.89 1.94
N VAL A 83 -4.91 -21.89 1.52
CA VAL A 83 -4.71 -20.49 1.89
C VAL A 83 -6.04 -19.88 2.34
N ILE A 84 -6.01 -18.97 3.29
CA ILE A 84 -7.16 -18.15 3.68
C ILE A 84 -6.79 -16.69 3.44
N ALA A 85 -7.43 -16.06 2.46
CA ALA A 85 -7.30 -14.62 2.21
C ALA A 85 -8.22 -13.84 3.15
N VAL A 86 -7.64 -12.91 3.91
CA VAL A 86 -8.35 -12.15 4.95
C VAL A 86 -7.94 -10.68 4.92
N VAL A 87 -8.88 -9.76 5.13
CA VAL A 87 -8.53 -8.34 5.31
C VAL A 87 -7.96 -8.10 6.70
N TYR A 88 -7.00 -7.20 6.85
CA TYR A 88 -6.34 -6.92 8.14
C TYR A 88 -7.31 -6.79 9.33
N ASP A 89 -8.38 -6.00 9.16
CA ASP A 89 -9.37 -5.73 10.21
C ASP A 89 -10.20 -6.96 10.62
N SER A 90 -10.23 -8.00 9.79
CA SER A 90 -10.97 -9.25 10.04
C SER A 90 -10.07 -10.37 10.56
N LEU A 91 -8.76 -10.18 10.65
CA LEU A 91 -7.80 -11.22 11.04
C LEU A 91 -8.08 -11.76 12.45
N SER A 92 -8.32 -10.90 13.44
CA SER A 92 -8.62 -11.38 14.81
C SER A 92 -9.87 -12.25 14.86
N ARG A 93 -10.93 -11.80 14.17
CA ARG A 93 -12.21 -12.50 14.09
C ARG A 93 -12.10 -13.84 13.35
N LEU A 94 -11.25 -13.93 12.33
CA LEU A 94 -10.94 -15.19 11.67
C LEU A 94 -10.36 -16.19 12.68
N LEU A 95 -9.36 -15.77 13.45
CA LEU A 95 -8.64 -16.62 14.40
C LEU A 95 -9.50 -17.05 15.60
N GLU A 96 -10.44 -16.21 16.01
CA GLU A 96 -11.45 -16.55 17.04
C GLU A 96 -12.46 -17.58 16.53
N ARG A 97 -12.82 -17.51 15.25
CA ARG A 97 -13.85 -18.37 14.65
C ARG A 97 -13.34 -19.74 14.25
N TYR A 98 -12.09 -19.85 13.81
CA TYR A 98 -11.53 -21.07 13.23
C TYR A 98 -10.35 -21.59 14.05
N SER A 99 -10.64 -22.53 14.96
CA SER A 99 -9.65 -23.16 15.83
C SER A 99 -8.64 -24.04 15.12
N PHE A 100 -8.93 -24.50 13.89
CA PHE A 100 -7.99 -25.28 13.07
C PHE A 100 -6.81 -24.44 12.55
N ILE A 101 -6.87 -23.11 12.67
CA ILE A 101 -5.75 -22.21 12.37
C ILE A 101 -4.82 -22.16 13.59
N ASP A 102 -3.88 -23.08 13.60
CA ASP A 102 -2.93 -23.35 14.68
C ASP A 102 -1.48 -22.97 14.30
N GLU A 103 -0.53 -23.36 15.14
CA GLU A 103 0.91 -23.13 14.96
C GLU A 103 1.52 -23.74 13.69
N THR A 104 0.81 -24.64 13.00
CA THR A 104 1.26 -25.19 11.70
C THR A 104 0.98 -24.24 10.53
N TRP A 105 0.21 -23.17 10.75
CA TRP A 105 -0.08 -22.17 9.74
C TRP A 105 1.01 -21.09 9.67
N ALA A 106 1.26 -20.59 8.46
CA ALA A 106 2.06 -19.40 8.22
C ALA A 106 1.15 -18.16 8.18
N LEU A 107 1.62 -17.04 8.72
CA LEU A 107 1.00 -15.73 8.56
C LEU A 107 1.78 -14.93 7.53
N VAL A 108 1.12 -14.53 6.45
CA VAL A 108 1.69 -13.66 5.42
C VAL A 108 0.90 -12.36 5.37
N ILE A 109 1.57 -11.23 5.47
CA ILE A 109 0.97 -9.89 5.46
C ILE A 109 1.41 -9.17 4.20
N ASP A 110 0.51 -9.02 3.22
CA ASP A 110 0.80 -8.39 1.93
C ASP A 110 0.57 -6.88 1.95
N GLU A 111 1.32 -6.14 1.12
CA GLU A 111 1.29 -4.68 0.99
C GLU A 111 1.36 -3.92 2.33
N GLN A 112 2.23 -4.38 3.22
CA GLN A 112 2.37 -3.85 4.59
C GLN A 112 2.65 -2.34 4.68
N HIS A 113 3.24 -1.75 3.64
CA HIS A 113 3.49 -0.30 3.59
C HIS A 113 2.21 0.51 3.69
N ASN A 114 1.05 -0.08 3.37
CA ASN A 114 -0.25 0.52 3.58
C ASN A 114 -0.57 0.80 5.04
N LEU A 115 0.09 0.10 5.97
CA LEU A 115 -0.05 0.33 7.40
C LEU A 115 0.72 1.57 7.86
N ALA A 116 1.86 1.90 7.25
CA ALA A 116 2.61 3.14 7.54
C ALA A 116 1.96 4.38 6.92
N LEU A 117 1.41 4.26 5.72
CA LEU A 117 0.98 5.43 4.95
C LEU A 117 -0.48 5.84 5.23
N ALA A 118 -1.26 5.01 5.91
CA ALA A 118 -2.64 5.30 6.26
C ALA A 118 -2.78 5.61 7.76
N SER A 119 -2.92 6.89 8.11
CA SER A 119 -3.06 7.36 9.50
C SER A 119 -4.23 6.72 10.26
N TYR A 120 -5.29 6.29 9.56
CA TYR A 120 -6.43 5.60 10.16
C TYR A 120 -6.19 4.11 10.45
N ARG A 121 -5.08 3.53 9.97
CA ARG A 121 -4.75 2.10 10.12
C ARG A 121 -3.77 1.80 11.26
N LEU A 122 -3.36 2.78 12.07
CA LEU A 122 -2.48 2.56 13.22
C LEU A 122 -3.04 1.47 14.17
N LYS A 123 -4.34 1.53 14.50
CA LYS A 123 -4.99 0.49 15.32
C LYS A 123 -5.00 -0.90 14.65
N ALA A 124 -5.11 -0.94 13.32
CA ALA A 124 -5.07 -2.19 12.57
C ALA A 124 -3.65 -2.76 12.53
N LEU A 125 -2.63 -1.89 12.38
CA LEU A 125 -1.22 -2.24 12.48
C LEU A 125 -0.89 -2.80 13.86
N ASP A 126 -1.28 -2.13 14.94
CA ASP A 126 -1.01 -2.58 16.31
C ASP A 126 -1.61 -3.96 16.57
N ARG A 127 -2.86 -4.18 16.16
CA ARG A 127 -3.51 -5.49 16.28
C ARG A 127 -2.82 -6.56 15.45
N LEU A 128 -2.43 -6.23 14.23
CA LEU A 128 -1.77 -7.15 13.32
C LEU A 128 -0.37 -7.52 13.84
N LEU A 129 0.41 -6.56 14.36
CA LEU A 129 1.68 -6.81 15.03
C LEU A 129 1.49 -7.64 16.31
N ALA A 130 0.46 -7.34 17.11
CA ALA A 130 0.14 -8.12 18.30
C ALA A 130 -0.21 -9.57 17.96
N ILE A 131 -0.94 -9.82 16.87
CA ILE A 131 -1.25 -11.18 16.38
C ILE A 131 0.01 -11.87 15.82
N ALA A 132 0.83 -11.14 15.05
CA ALA A 132 2.06 -11.67 14.47
C ALA A 132 3.08 -12.06 15.55
N HIS A 133 3.16 -11.31 16.65
CA HIS A 133 4.14 -11.51 17.72
C HIS A 133 3.61 -12.34 18.89
N GLY A 134 2.32 -12.22 19.20
CA GLY A 134 1.68 -12.83 20.36
C GLY A 134 1.17 -14.26 20.15
N ARG A 135 1.13 -14.75 18.90
CA ARG A 135 0.83 -16.15 18.58
C ARG A 135 2.05 -16.88 18.05
N VAL A 136 2.07 -18.19 18.26
CA VAL A 136 3.03 -19.10 17.62
C VAL A 136 2.52 -19.37 16.21
N TRP A 137 3.37 -19.11 15.23
CA TRP A 137 3.14 -19.36 13.82
C TRP A 137 4.29 -20.21 13.27
N ARG A 138 4.00 -21.05 12.28
CA ARG A 138 5.04 -21.78 11.54
C ARG A 138 6.03 -20.82 10.90
N GLN A 139 5.51 -19.70 10.41
CA GLN A 139 6.27 -18.63 9.78
C GLN A 139 5.48 -17.32 9.80
N VAL A 140 6.16 -16.18 9.89
CA VAL A 140 5.58 -14.84 9.72
C VAL A 140 6.35 -14.10 8.64
N VAL A 141 5.67 -13.75 7.55
CA VAL A 141 6.26 -13.02 6.41
C VAL A 141 5.53 -11.71 6.18
N PHE A 142 6.29 -10.64 6.26
CA PHE A 142 5.87 -9.28 5.97
C PHE A 142 6.26 -8.92 4.54
N MET A 143 5.32 -8.65 3.65
CA MET A 143 5.58 -8.41 2.23
C MET A 143 5.31 -6.96 1.85
N SER A 144 6.27 -6.32 1.19
CA SER A 144 6.12 -4.94 0.72
C SER A 144 6.60 -4.73 -0.71
N GLY A 145 5.82 -3.97 -1.49
CA GLY A 145 6.26 -3.41 -2.77
C GLY A 145 7.12 -2.15 -2.64
N THR A 146 7.04 -1.48 -1.49
CA THR A 146 7.77 -0.25 -1.21
C THR A 146 8.66 -0.44 0.01
N PRO A 147 9.97 -0.20 -0.10
CA PRO A 147 10.88 -0.27 1.03
C PRO A 147 10.68 0.97 1.91
N LEU A 148 9.57 1.00 2.66
CA LEU A 148 9.42 1.89 3.81
C LEU A 148 9.89 1.11 5.03
N ASP A 149 10.74 1.70 5.86
CA ASP A 149 11.08 1.04 7.11
C ASP A 149 9.83 0.99 7.98
N MET A 150 9.50 -0.24 8.32
CA MET A 150 8.33 -0.56 9.08
C MET A 150 8.77 -1.12 10.44
N PRO A 151 8.03 -0.78 11.49
CA PRO A 151 8.37 -1.17 12.85
C PRO A 151 8.09 -2.66 13.16
N HIS A 152 8.86 -3.58 12.59
CA HIS A 152 8.70 -5.03 12.80
C HIS A 152 9.42 -5.56 14.04
N GLY A 153 10.29 -4.75 14.66
CA GLY A 153 11.25 -5.22 15.66
C GLY A 153 12.53 -5.77 15.02
N ARG A 154 13.55 -6.06 15.84
CA ARG A 154 14.89 -6.46 15.38
C ARG A 154 14.99 -7.94 14.98
N ASP A 155 13.94 -8.72 15.20
CA ASP A 155 13.97 -10.18 15.06
C ASP A 155 13.56 -10.70 13.68
N TYR A 156 13.33 -9.79 12.71
CA TYR A 156 12.95 -10.16 11.35
C TYR A 156 14.14 -10.09 10.41
N GLU A 157 14.40 -11.19 9.71
CA GLU A 157 15.39 -11.24 8.65
C GLU A 157 14.90 -10.49 7.40
N ARG A 158 15.80 -9.77 6.74
CA ARG A 158 15.44 -9.04 5.52
C ARG A 158 15.72 -9.89 4.30
N VAL A 159 14.70 -10.09 3.48
CA VAL A 159 14.78 -10.73 2.18
C VAL A 159 14.50 -9.67 1.13
N THR A 160 15.48 -9.38 0.27
CA THR A 160 15.32 -8.37 -0.78
C THR A 160 15.30 -9.01 -2.15
N VAL A 161 14.29 -8.68 -2.94
CA VAL A 161 14.14 -9.13 -4.32
C VAL A 161 14.38 -7.95 -5.26
N ARG A 162 15.25 -8.17 -6.24
CA ARG A 162 15.56 -7.19 -7.28
C ARG A 162 15.23 -7.77 -8.65
N ARG A 163 14.78 -6.92 -9.58
CA ARG A 163 14.72 -7.29 -11.00
C ARG A 163 16.04 -6.94 -11.66
N ALA A 164 16.53 -7.79 -12.56
CA ALA A 164 17.73 -7.55 -13.34
C ALA A 164 17.62 -6.26 -14.18
N THR A 165 16.44 -5.98 -14.73
CA THR A 165 16.12 -4.68 -15.35
C THR A 165 14.95 -4.02 -14.63
N GLN A 166 15.13 -2.78 -14.19
CA GLN A 166 14.04 -1.94 -13.71
C GLN A 166 13.26 -1.39 -14.91
N ARG A 167 11.94 -1.54 -14.88
CA ARG A 167 11.07 -0.87 -15.84
C ARG A 167 11.11 0.64 -15.56
N THR A 168 11.63 1.40 -16.51
CA THR A 168 11.59 2.87 -16.46
C THR A 168 10.20 3.36 -16.80
N GLN A 169 9.69 4.30 -16.00
CA GLN A 169 8.37 4.89 -16.20
C GLN A 169 8.55 6.37 -16.55
N PRO A 170 8.15 6.82 -17.75
CA PRO A 170 8.27 8.23 -18.10
C PRO A 170 7.29 9.06 -17.25
N ALA A 171 7.77 10.18 -16.71
CA ALA A 171 6.98 11.06 -15.87
C ALA A 171 7.25 12.54 -16.20
N VAL A 172 6.19 13.34 -16.17
CA VAL A 172 6.24 14.80 -16.42
C VAL A 172 5.46 15.51 -15.32
N PHE A 173 6.08 16.54 -14.74
CA PHE A 173 5.38 17.47 -13.86
C PHE A 173 4.65 18.51 -14.72
N VAL A 174 3.35 18.66 -14.49
CA VAL A 174 2.52 19.62 -15.21
C VAL A 174 2.08 20.69 -14.24
N ASN A 175 2.51 21.92 -14.51
CA ASN A 175 2.09 23.08 -13.74
C ASN A 175 0.68 23.51 -14.14
N TYR A 176 -0.12 23.91 -13.16
CA TYR A 176 -1.46 24.46 -13.40
C TYR A 176 -1.71 25.73 -12.57
N GLU A 177 -2.51 26.64 -13.11
CA GLU A 177 -2.99 27.82 -12.38
C GLU A 177 -4.08 27.45 -11.38
N SER A 178 -4.14 28.17 -10.24
CA SER A 178 -5.11 27.89 -9.18
C SER A 178 -6.54 27.78 -9.72
N GLY A 179 -7.27 26.74 -9.30
CA GLY A 179 -8.64 26.48 -9.77
C GLY A 179 -8.76 25.74 -11.12
N HIS A 180 -7.67 25.59 -11.89
CA HIS A 180 -7.68 24.94 -13.22
C HIS A 180 -7.20 23.49 -13.25
N LYS A 181 -6.80 22.91 -12.11
CA LYS A 181 -6.26 21.53 -12.01
C LYS A 181 -7.08 20.48 -12.78
N LEU A 182 -8.40 20.46 -12.56
CA LEU A 182 -9.27 19.43 -13.16
C LEU A 182 -9.47 19.66 -14.66
N ALA A 183 -9.49 20.92 -15.12
CA ALA A 183 -9.55 21.25 -16.53
C ALA A 183 -8.27 20.81 -17.25
N VAL A 184 -7.09 21.00 -16.62
CA VAL A 184 -5.81 20.49 -17.14
C VAL A 184 -5.79 18.96 -17.18
N ALA A 185 -6.25 18.28 -16.12
CA ALA A 185 -6.39 16.83 -16.10
C ALA A 185 -7.27 16.33 -17.25
N ALA A 186 -8.44 16.96 -17.45
CA ALA A 186 -9.36 16.62 -18.52
C ALA A 186 -8.77 16.88 -19.91
N GLN A 187 -7.99 17.95 -20.08
CA GLN A 187 -7.32 18.27 -21.34
C GLN A 187 -6.26 17.22 -21.72
N ILE A 188 -5.44 16.79 -20.75
CA ILE A 188 -4.45 15.73 -20.96
C ILE A 188 -5.18 14.42 -21.32
N ALA A 189 -6.21 14.06 -20.56
CA ALA A 189 -7.00 12.86 -20.83
C ALA A 189 -7.63 12.88 -22.23
N HIS A 190 -8.25 13.99 -22.62
CA HIS A 190 -8.82 14.18 -23.96
C HIS A 190 -7.77 13.99 -25.06
N THR A 191 -6.56 14.53 -24.87
CA THR A 191 -5.46 14.41 -25.85
C THR A 191 -5.04 12.96 -26.08
N HIS A 192 -5.01 12.15 -25.02
CA HIS A 192 -4.70 10.72 -25.13
C HIS A 192 -5.87 9.91 -25.71
N VAL A 193 -7.10 10.18 -25.26
CA VAL A 193 -8.30 9.51 -25.80
C VAL A 193 -8.48 9.81 -27.30
N ALA A 194 -8.18 11.02 -27.76
CA ALA A 194 -8.22 11.38 -29.18
C ALA A 194 -7.22 10.59 -30.05
N LYS A 195 -6.18 10.00 -29.43
CA LYS A 195 -5.24 9.09 -30.09
C LYS A 195 -5.67 7.62 -30.04
N GLY A 196 -6.85 7.34 -29.46
CA GLY A 196 -7.35 5.99 -29.21
C GLY A 196 -6.75 5.32 -27.96
N GLU A 197 -6.10 6.08 -27.09
CA GLU A 197 -5.47 5.55 -25.88
C GLU A 197 -6.41 5.61 -24.67
N ARG A 198 -6.27 4.64 -23.76
CA ARG A 198 -6.98 4.63 -22.48
C ARG A 198 -6.20 5.40 -21.41
N VAL A 199 -6.94 6.03 -20.50
CA VAL A 199 -6.37 6.93 -19.47
C VAL A 199 -6.80 6.49 -18.07
N LEU A 200 -5.83 6.44 -17.15
CA LEU A 200 -6.08 6.32 -15.72
C LEU A 200 -5.94 7.69 -15.05
N ILE A 201 -6.88 8.05 -14.18
CA ILE A 201 -6.79 9.28 -13.38
C ILE A 201 -6.89 8.94 -11.90
N TYR A 202 -5.84 9.24 -11.15
CA TYR A 202 -5.90 9.23 -9.69
C TYR A 202 -6.53 10.53 -9.18
N LEU A 203 -7.69 10.41 -8.56
CA LEU A 203 -8.42 11.49 -7.91
C LEU A 203 -8.95 10.98 -6.57
N ASN A 204 -8.33 11.41 -5.47
CA ASN A 204 -8.77 11.06 -4.12
C ASN A 204 -9.96 11.92 -3.65
N SER A 205 -11.07 11.88 -4.40
CA SER A 205 -12.32 12.55 -4.06
C SER A 205 -13.50 11.77 -4.63
N LYS A 206 -14.56 11.63 -3.82
CA LYS A 206 -15.79 10.93 -4.21
C LYS A 206 -16.95 11.86 -4.58
N ASN A 207 -16.79 13.17 -4.38
CA ASN A 207 -17.89 14.15 -4.41
C ASN A 207 -17.64 15.23 -5.48
N THR A 208 -17.67 16.51 -5.10
CA THR A 208 -17.63 17.67 -6.00
C THR A 208 -16.51 17.65 -7.02
N ALA A 209 -15.30 17.25 -6.65
CA ALA A 209 -14.18 17.21 -7.59
C ALA A 209 -14.32 16.09 -8.63
N LEU A 210 -14.92 14.96 -8.26
CA LEU A 210 -15.20 13.86 -9.19
C LEU A 210 -16.23 14.30 -10.23
N ASN A 211 -17.36 14.84 -9.78
CA ASN A 211 -18.42 15.32 -10.66
C ASN A 211 -17.92 16.43 -11.59
N ARG A 212 -17.10 17.35 -11.08
CA ARG A 212 -16.50 18.41 -11.89
C ARG A 212 -15.55 17.84 -12.95
N LEU A 213 -14.69 16.89 -12.60
CA LEU A 213 -13.78 16.26 -13.56
C LEU A 213 -14.57 15.51 -14.66
N GLN A 214 -15.62 14.78 -14.29
CA GLN A 214 -16.49 14.10 -15.26
C GLN A 214 -17.16 15.10 -16.21
N GLY A 215 -17.67 16.22 -15.69
CA GLY A 215 -18.22 17.31 -16.49
C GLY A 215 -17.21 17.92 -17.46
N GLU A 216 -15.98 18.18 -17.00
CA GLU A 216 -14.89 18.71 -17.83
C GLU A 216 -14.46 17.75 -18.95
N LEU A 217 -14.47 16.44 -18.67
CA LEU A 217 -14.21 15.40 -19.67
C LEU A 217 -15.34 15.33 -20.71
N ALA A 218 -16.59 15.29 -20.24
CA ALA A 218 -17.77 15.24 -21.10
C ALA A 218 -17.88 16.50 -22.00
N ALA A 219 -17.59 17.68 -21.47
CA ALA A 219 -17.56 18.93 -22.22
C ALA A 219 -16.50 18.93 -23.34
N ARG A 220 -15.48 18.08 -23.23
CA ARG A 220 -14.44 17.85 -24.26
C ARG A 220 -14.75 16.67 -25.18
N GLY A 221 -15.97 16.13 -25.13
CA GLY A 221 -16.39 15.00 -25.96
C GLY A 221 -15.76 13.66 -25.57
N VAL A 222 -15.19 13.54 -24.36
CA VAL A 222 -14.68 12.26 -23.87
C VAL A 222 -15.86 11.40 -23.42
N SER A 223 -16.05 10.26 -24.07
CA SER A 223 -17.03 9.23 -23.69
C SER A 223 -16.34 8.07 -22.96
N GLY A 224 -17.11 7.14 -22.40
CA GLY A 224 -16.53 5.96 -21.74
C GLY A 224 -15.82 6.28 -20.42
N ILE A 225 -16.41 7.18 -19.63
CA ILE A 225 -15.85 7.63 -18.35
C ILE A 225 -16.40 6.74 -17.23
N TYR A 226 -15.53 5.96 -16.62
CA TYR A 226 -15.84 5.10 -15.49
C TYR A 226 -15.15 5.60 -14.22
N THR A 227 -15.70 5.20 -13.08
CA THR A 227 -15.14 5.53 -11.77
C THR A 227 -14.95 4.26 -10.96
N LEU A 228 -13.85 4.17 -10.21
CA LEU A 228 -13.56 3.07 -9.30
C LEU A 228 -13.12 3.59 -7.94
N ASN A 229 -13.99 3.43 -6.96
CA ASN A 229 -13.77 3.77 -5.56
C ASN A 229 -14.36 2.68 -4.66
N ALA A 230 -14.24 2.83 -3.34
CA ALA A 230 -14.64 1.79 -2.40
C ALA A 230 -16.15 1.48 -2.43
N ASP A 231 -16.98 2.42 -2.88
CA ASP A 231 -18.44 2.34 -2.81
C ASP A 231 -19.01 1.70 -4.09
N ASN A 232 -18.38 1.91 -5.24
CA ASN A 232 -18.83 1.40 -6.53
C ASN A 232 -17.96 0.28 -7.13
N LYS A 233 -17.02 -0.26 -6.33
CA LYS A 233 -16.13 -1.38 -6.74
C LYS A 233 -16.86 -2.65 -7.20
N LEU A 234 -18.14 -2.81 -6.88
CA LEU A 234 -18.95 -3.95 -7.29
C LEU A 234 -19.77 -3.69 -8.56
N GLU A 235 -19.67 -2.51 -9.15
CA GLU A 235 -20.29 -2.16 -10.44
C GLU A 235 -19.44 -2.65 -11.62
N GLN A 236 -19.94 -2.48 -12.85
CA GLN A 236 -19.37 -3.06 -14.07
C GLN A 236 -17.85 -2.88 -14.21
N ALA A 237 -17.34 -1.65 -14.07
CA ALA A 237 -15.89 -1.40 -14.19
C ALA A 237 -15.10 -2.01 -13.03
N GLY A 238 -15.65 -1.97 -11.81
CA GLY A 238 -15.02 -2.62 -10.67
C GLY A 238 -14.95 -4.13 -10.85
N ARG A 239 -16.04 -4.78 -11.26
CA ARG A 239 -16.07 -6.22 -11.59
C ARG A 239 -15.12 -6.58 -12.72
N ALA A 240 -15.08 -5.82 -13.81
CA ALA A 240 -14.15 -6.08 -14.91
C ALA A 240 -12.69 -6.05 -14.41
N VAL A 241 -12.33 -5.06 -13.60
CA VAL A 241 -10.99 -4.97 -12.98
C VAL A 241 -10.72 -6.12 -12.00
N ILE A 242 -11.72 -6.53 -11.23
CA ILE A 242 -11.61 -7.66 -10.27
C ILE A 242 -11.41 -8.99 -11.00
N GLU A 243 -12.36 -9.31 -11.88
CA GLU A 243 -12.56 -10.65 -12.45
C GLU A 243 -11.61 -10.90 -13.62
N THR A 244 -11.33 -9.87 -14.43
CA THR A 244 -10.59 -10.02 -15.69
C THR A 244 -9.28 -9.25 -15.74
N GLU A 245 -9.00 -8.40 -14.73
CA GLU A 245 -7.88 -7.44 -14.75
C GLU A 245 -7.92 -6.50 -15.98
N GLN A 246 -9.08 -6.35 -16.62
CA GLN A 246 -9.27 -5.50 -17.79
C GLN A 246 -10.27 -4.38 -17.50
N LEU A 247 -10.11 -3.26 -18.21
CA LEU A 247 -11.14 -2.24 -18.29
C LEU A 247 -12.22 -2.70 -19.30
N PRO A 248 -13.50 -2.34 -19.08
CA PRO A 248 -14.55 -2.52 -20.09
C PRO A 248 -14.13 -2.00 -21.46
N GLN A 249 -14.60 -2.61 -22.55
CA GLN A 249 -14.16 -2.27 -23.90
C GLN A 249 -14.45 -0.79 -24.25
N ASP A 250 -15.57 -0.29 -23.77
CA ASP A 250 -16.05 1.08 -23.91
C ASP A 250 -15.47 2.06 -22.87
N CYS A 251 -14.58 1.61 -21.99
CA CYS A 251 -13.90 2.47 -21.03
C CYS A 251 -12.67 3.14 -21.66
N ASN A 252 -12.76 4.45 -21.88
CA ASN A 252 -11.65 5.29 -22.32
C ASN A 252 -10.93 5.95 -21.15
N VAL A 253 -11.65 6.28 -20.09
CA VAL A 253 -11.10 6.92 -18.89
C VAL A 253 -11.60 6.20 -17.65
N LEU A 254 -10.67 5.75 -16.79
CA LEU A 254 -10.98 5.29 -15.45
C LEU A 254 -10.47 6.30 -14.41
N ILE A 255 -11.39 6.89 -13.66
CA ILE A 255 -11.08 7.77 -12.52
C ILE A 255 -11.12 6.92 -11.24
N THR A 256 -10.04 6.92 -10.46
CA THR A 256 -9.94 6.05 -9.29
C THR A 256 -9.26 6.71 -8.09
N THR A 257 -9.54 6.17 -6.91
CA THR A 257 -8.89 6.56 -5.65
C THR A 257 -7.74 5.60 -5.32
N ALA A 258 -7.31 5.56 -4.05
CA ALA A 258 -6.32 4.60 -3.56
C ALA A 258 -6.72 3.13 -3.75
N VAL A 259 -8.00 2.84 -4.04
CA VAL A 259 -8.48 1.46 -4.25
C VAL A 259 -7.68 0.75 -5.35
N LEU A 260 -7.46 1.37 -6.52
CA LEU A 260 -6.65 0.72 -7.56
C LEU A 260 -5.19 0.56 -7.15
N VAL A 261 -4.64 1.54 -6.41
CA VAL A 261 -3.25 1.54 -5.95
C VAL A 261 -2.96 0.31 -5.08
N GLU A 262 -3.91 -0.09 -4.24
CA GLU A 262 -3.74 -1.19 -3.28
C GLU A 262 -4.16 -2.55 -3.82
N SER A 263 -5.03 -2.60 -4.84
CA SER A 263 -5.95 -3.76 -4.90
C SER A 263 -5.97 -4.57 -6.20
N ALA A 264 -5.48 -4.07 -7.33
CA ALA A 264 -5.62 -4.80 -8.59
C ALA A 264 -4.51 -4.50 -9.60
N ASN A 265 -4.14 -5.50 -10.38
CA ASN A 265 -3.38 -5.31 -11.61
C ASN A 265 -4.32 -4.94 -12.76
N LEU A 266 -3.80 -4.23 -13.76
CA LEU A 266 -4.48 -3.96 -15.02
C LEU A 266 -3.64 -4.50 -16.17
N LEU A 267 -4.21 -5.45 -16.91
CA LEU A 267 -3.72 -5.99 -18.18
C LEU A 267 -4.25 -5.20 -19.38
N THR A 268 -4.99 -4.13 -19.15
CA THR A 268 -5.34 -3.18 -20.22
C THR A 268 -4.15 -2.27 -20.52
N ASP A 269 -3.89 -2.02 -21.80
CA ASP A 269 -2.91 -1.01 -22.23
C ASP A 269 -3.40 0.39 -21.87
N ILE A 270 -2.57 1.13 -21.14
CA ILE A 270 -2.86 2.48 -20.67
C ILE A 270 -1.87 3.45 -21.31
N GLY A 271 -2.34 4.46 -22.03
CA GLY A 271 -1.47 5.46 -22.64
C GLY A 271 -0.97 6.50 -21.63
N ALA A 272 -1.86 6.92 -20.71
CA ALA A 272 -1.54 7.93 -19.70
C ALA A 272 -2.09 7.61 -18.32
N ALA A 273 -1.31 7.96 -17.30
CA ALA A 273 -1.69 7.96 -15.90
C ALA A 273 -1.59 9.38 -15.35
N ILE A 274 -2.69 9.97 -14.90
CA ILE A 274 -2.76 11.36 -14.43
C ILE A 274 -2.99 11.38 -12.93
N ILE A 275 -2.06 12.00 -12.19
CA ILE A 275 -2.16 12.21 -10.76
C ILE A 275 -2.79 13.59 -10.51
N ALA A 276 -4.11 13.62 -10.31
CA ALA A 276 -4.89 14.86 -10.11
C ALA A 276 -5.16 15.19 -8.63
N SER A 277 -4.74 14.34 -7.70
CA SER A 277 -4.79 14.57 -6.25
C SER A 277 -3.41 14.37 -5.63
N PRO A 278 -3.13 15.03 -4.49
CA PRO A 278 -1.94 14.75 -3.71
C PRO A 278 -1.84 13.25 -3.38
N ILE A 279 -0.65 12.71 -3.55
CA ILE A 279 -0.31 11.30 -3.33
C ILE A 279 1.15 11.21 -2.94
N HIS A 280 1.48 10.29 -2.03
CA HIS A 280 2.88 10.01 -1.69
C HIS A 280 3.62 9.48 -2.93
N PRO A 281 4.89 9.86 -3.19
CA PRO A 281 5.62 9.42 -4.38
C PRO A 281 5.66 7.89 -4.57
N ALA A 282 5.81 7.13 -3.49
CA ALA A 282 5.77 5.67 -3.56
C ALA A 282 4.41 5.14 -4.05
N TYR A 283 3.31 5.77 -3.62
CA TYR A 283 1.97 5.40 -4.09
C TYR A 283 1.72 5.83 -5.53
N ALA A 284 2.28 6.97 -5.96
CA ALA A 284 2.25 7.35 -7.38
C ALA A 284 2.96 6.29 -8.24
N GLN A 285 4.15 5.85 -7.82
CA GLN A 285 4.86 4.78 -8.52
C GLN A 285 4.06 3.48 -8.55
N GLN A 286 3.45 3.08 -7.43
CA GLN A 286 2.60 1.88 -7.37
C GLN A 286 1.39 2.00 -8.29
N PHE A 287 0.70 3.15 -8.29
CA PHE A 287 -0.45 3.43 -9.14
C PHE A 287 -0.12 3.20 -10.61
N VAL A 288 0.94 3.83 -11.09
CA VAL A 288 1.35 3.72 -12.50
C VAL A 288 1.84 2.30 -12.82
N SER A 289 2.46 1.63 -11.85
CA SER A 289 2.92 0.23 -11.98
C SER A 289 1.78 -0.80 -12.03
N ARG A 290 0.53 -0.41 -11.74
CA ARG A 290 -0.63 -1.30 -11.91
C ARG A 290 -0.93 -1.59 -13.39
N ALA A 291 -0.59 -0.68 -14.30
CA ALA A 291 -0.63 -0.95 -15.75
C ALA A 291 0.54 -1.86 -16.14
N ARG A 292 0.25 -3.15 -16.38
CA ARG A 292 1.28 -4.20 -16.55
C ARG A 292 1.86 -4.29 -17.95
N ASN A 293 1.01 -4.19 -18.96
CA ASN A 293 1.41 -4.49 -20.33
C ASN A 293 2.33 -3.42 -20.93
N ASN A 294 2.16 -2.16 -20.52
CA ASN A 294 2.93 -1.05 -21.05
C ASN A 294 3.30 -0.03 -19.95
N ALA A 295 4.21 0.90 -20.28
CA ALA A 295 4.63 1.99 -19.40
C ALA A 295 3.92 3.32 -19.78
N PRO A 296 2.74 3.62 -19.20
CA PRO A 296 2.02 4.87 -19.48
C PRO A 296 2.84 6.13 -19.20
N MET A 297 2.59 7.20 -19.95
CA MET A 297 3.10 8.52 -19.55
C MET A 297 2.45 8.95 -18.23
N CYS A 298 3.26 9.18 -17.19
CA CYS A 298 2.78 9.66 -15.90
C CYS A 298 2.78 11.20 -15.87
N TYR A 299 1.62 11.80 -15.65
CA TYR A 299 1.47 13.24 -15.46
C TYR A 299 1.20 13.55 -13.99
N ILE A 300 2.11 14.28 -13.36
CA ILE A 300 1.96 14.71 -11.97
C ILE A 300 1.54 16.17 -11.97
N LEU A 301 0.27 16.44 -11.63
CA LEU A 301 -0.24 17.81 -11.59
C LEU A 301 0.26 18.52 -10.32
N ASN A 302 0.97 19.62 -10.53
CA ASN A 302 1.54 20.46 -9.47
C ASN A 302 1.09 21.91 -9.68
N ASN A 303 0.75 22.65 -8.62
CA ASN A 303 0.45 24.09 -8.74
C ASN A 303 1.71 24.97 -8.62
N GLY A 304 2.91 24.38 -8.60
CA GLY A 304 4.16 25.12 -8.39
C GLY A 304 4.37 25.63 -6.97
N ILE A 305 3.37 25.53 -6.10
CA ILE A 305 3.41 25.94 -4.68
C ILE A 305 3.90 24.77 -3.81
N GLY A 306 4.09 23.58 -4.38
CA GLY A 306 4.51 22.40 -3.61
C GLY A 306 3.39 21.83 -2.74
N ALA A 307 2.13 22.18 -2.98
CA ALA A 307 0.98 21.65 -2.23
C ALA A 307 0.59 20.21 -2.63
N GLY A 308 1.45 19.50 -3.36
CA GLY A 308 1.43 18.04 -3.41
C GLY A 308 2.04 17.48 -2.12
N TYR A 309 2.16 16.17 -1.99
CA TYR A 309 3.03 15.52 -0.99
C TYR A 309 4.53 15.83 -1.27
N GLY A 310 4.87 17.07 -1.64
CA GLY A 310 6.11 17.64 -1.14
C GLY A 310 5.88 17.71 0.35
N ILE A 311 6.50 16.80 1.10
CA ILE A 311 6.60 16.97 2.54
C ILE A 311 7.14 18.40 2.68
N ASP A 312 6.30 19.34 3.13
CA ASP A 312 6.84 20.55 3.72
C ASP A 312 7.57 20.02 4.92
N THR A 313 8.87 19.74 4.73
CA THR A 313 9.67 19.02 5.70
C THR A 313 9.62 19.77 7.01
N ARG A 314 9.47 21.09 6.99
CA ARG A 314 9.30 21.90 8.19
C ARG A 314 7.93 21.72 8.82
N ALA A 315 6.84 21.72 8.05
CA ALA A 315 5.50 21.49 8.61
C ALA A 315 5.32 20.05 9.11
N GLU A 316 5.89 19.05 8.43
CA GLU A 316 5.85 17.67 8.87
C GLU A 316 6.78 17.44 10.07
N ILE A 317 7.99 17.99 10.07
CA ILE A 317 8.86 18.01 11.25
C ILE A 317 8.16 18.73 12.40
N ALA A 318 7.48 19.86 12.17
CA ALA A 318 6.74 20.57 13.22
C ALA A 318 5.54 19.76 13.72
N ASN A 319 4.83 19.05 12.85
CA ASN A 319 3.74 18.15 13.23
C ASN A 319 4.26 16.95 14.05
N ILE A 320 5.36 16.34 13.61
CA ILE A 320 6.06 15.25 14.30
C ILE A 320 6.57 15.72 15.66
N LEU A 321 7.23 16.87 15.73
CA LEU A 321 7.72 17.47 16.97
C LEU A 321 6.56 17.81 17.90
N GLY A 322 5.47 18.38 17.39
CA GLY A 322 4.27 18.65 18.17
C GLY A 322 3.57 17.38 18.67
N GLN A 323 3.62 16.27 17.93
CA GLN A 323 3.13 14.98 18.40
C GLN A 323 4.07 14.33 19.42
N ALA A 324 5.39 14.46 19.24
CA ALA A 324 6.38 14.02 20.20
C ALA A 324 6.32 14.82 21.52
N GLU A 325 6.07 16.12 21.44
CA GLU A 325 5.84 17.00 22.59
C GLU A 325 4.56 16.60 23.33
N LYS A 326 3.45 16.41 22.62
CA LYS A 326 2.20 15.89 23.21
C LYS A 326 2.36 14.50 23.83
N LEU A 327 3.17 13.63 23.23
CA LEU A 327 3.50 12.33 23.78
C LEU A 327 4.39 12.47 25.03
N GLY A 328 5.35 13.38 25.01
CA GLY A 328 6.18 13.73 26.17
C GLY A 328 5.35 14.27 27.31
N ASP A 329 4.42 15.19 27.03
CA ASP A 329 3.46 15.71 28.01
C ASP A 329 2.54 14.63 28.54
N LEU A 330 2.05 13.74 27.68
CA LEU A 330 1.25 12.59 28.08
C LEU A 330 2.05 11.66 28.99
N LEU A 331 3.28 11.29 28.62
CA LEU A 331 4.16 10.45 29.43
C LEU A 331 4.52 11.13 30.76
N ASN A 332 4.77 12.44 30.76
CA ASN A 332 5.01 13.23 31.98
C ASN A 332 3.75 13.32 32.85
N SER A 333 2.56 13.37 32.24
CA SER A 333 1.27 13.36 32.97
C SER A 333 0.95 11.99 33.57
N LEU A 334 1.44 10.91 32.94
CA LEU A 334 1.31 9.53 33.40
C LEU A 334 2.42 9.16 34.39
N ALA A 335 3.55 9.86 34.38
CA ALA A 335 4.64 9.70 35.33
C ALA A 335 4.33 10.44 36.65
N ARG A 336 3.76 9.72 37.63
CA ARG A 336 4.00 10.00 39.05
C ARG A 336 4.93 8.94 39.65
N PRO A 337 5.61 9.27 40.76
CA PRO A 337 7.04 9.57 40.76
C PRO A 337 7.89 8.36 40.32
N TRP A 338 8.10 8.20 39.02
CA TRP A 338 9.09 7.27 38.49
C TRP A 338 10.19 8.07 37.80
N ASP A 339 11.32 8.16 38.50
CA ASP A 339 12.66 8.59 38.08
C ASP A 339 12.77 9.60 36.91
N ASN A 340 12.70 10.89 37.29
CA ASN A 340 12.91 12.05 36.41
C ASN A 340 14.21 12.00 35.57
N ASN A 341 15.19 11.17 35.93
CA ASN A 341 16.42 11.03 35.16
C ASN A 341 16.22 10.32 33.82
N ARG A 342 15.26 9.38 33.71
CA ARG A 342 15.02 8.63 32.46
C ARG A 342 14.25 9.45 31.42
N ALA A 343 13.24 10.20 31.85
CA ALA A 343 12.49 11.10 30.96
C ALA A 343 13.41 12.17 30.33
N ASN A 344 14.30 12.75 31.15
CA ASN A 344 15.30 13.71 30.68
C ASN A 344 16.38 13.09 29.78
N LEU A 345 16.73 11.82 29.98
CA LEU A 345 17.64 11.09 29.10
C LEU A 345 17.04 10.86 27.71
N ILE A 346 15.77 10.47 27.65
CA ILE A 346 15.03 10.24 26.38
C ILE A 346 14.84 11.56 25.63
N ALA A 347 14.37 12.61 26.31
CA ALA A 347 14.23 13.94 25.71
C ALA A 347 15.58 14.50 25.22
N GLY A 348 16.66 14.30 25.99
CA GLY A 348 18.01 14.73 25.63
C GLY A 348 18.65 13.93 24.49
N GLN A 349 18.30 12.65 24.32
CA GLN A 349 18.73 11.82 23.20
C GLN A 349 17.98 12.16 21.91
N VAL A 350 16.66 12.38 21.99
CA VAL A 350 15.84 12.85 20.87
C VAL A 350 16.33 14.22 20.39
N SER A 351 16.59 15.16 21.31
CA SER A 351 17.06 16.50 20.95
C SER A 351 18.47 16.51 20.33
N ARG A 352 19.39 15.65 20.80
CA ARG A 352 20.74 15.50 20.22
C ARG A 352 20.75 14.84 18.85
N LEU A 353 19.85 13.90 18.61
CA LEU A 353 19.71 13.23 17.32
C LEU A 353 19.10 14.15 16.25
N VAL A 354 18.23 15.07 16.65
CA VAL A 354 17.63 16.09 15.77
C VAL A 354 18.64 17.15 15.33
N SER A 355 19.72 17.39 16.09
CA SER A 355 20.68 18.47 15.79
C SER A 355 21.91 18.06 14.97
N GLN A 356 22.03 16.78 14.57
CA GLN A 356 23.24 16.26 13.93
C GLN A 356 23.14 15.86 12.45
N ASP A 357 21.98 15.96 11.78
CA ASP A 357 21.90 15.52 10.38
C ASP A 357 20.88 16.30 9.52
N ASP A 358 21.38 17.23 8.70
CA ASP A 358 20.59 18.04 7.75
C ASP A 358 20.16 17.28 6.47
N SER A 359 20.47 15.98 6.35
CA SER A 359 20.36 15.24 5.07
C SER A 359 18.99 14.59 4.79
N GLY A 360 17.99 14.75 5.66
CA GLY A 360 16.60 14.33 5.38
C GLY A 360 16.35 12.81 5.32
N ALA A 361 17.32 11.97 5.71
CA ALA A 361 17.17 10.51 5.75
C ALA A 361 16.35 9.99 6.97
N TRP A 362 15.78 10.89 7.77
CA TRP A 362 15.39 10.63 9.17
C TRP A 362 13.92 10.23 9.44
N ALA A 363 13.00 10.35 8.47
CA ALA A 363 11.58 10.08 8.71
C ALA A 363 11.29 8.61 9.09
N ALA A 364 12.17 7.69 8.67
CA ALA A 364 12.06 6.26 8.91
C ALA A 364 12.63 5.83 10.29
N SER A 365 13.69 6.50 10.75
CA SER A 365 14.35 6.21 12.03
C SER A 365 13.53 6.68 13.24
N LEU A 366 12.71 7.72 13.11
CA LEU A 366 11.93 8.26 14.23
C LEU A 366 10.79 7.33 14.68
N LEU A 367 10.17 6.59 13.75
CA LEU A 367 9.23 5.51 14.06
C LEU A 367 9.92 4.38 14.84
N GLY A 368 11.17 4.08 14.51
CA GLY A 368 12.00 3.11 15.25
C GLY A 368 12.41 3.60 16.64
N VAL A 369 12.71 4.90 16.80
CA VAL A 369 13.06 5.51 18.11
C VAL A 369 11.84 5.61 19.02
N LEU A 370 10.68 6.01 18.50
CA LEU A 370 9.42 6.05 19.25
C LEU A 370 8.97 4.66 19.72
N GLN A 371 9.31 3.60 18.96
CA GLN A 371 9.06 2.22 19.38
C GLN A 371 10.05 1.63 20.38
N HIS A 372 11.31 2.08 20.37
CA HIS A 372 12.27 1.62 21.37
C HIS A 372 11.90 2.14 22.78
N VAL A 373 11.20 3.27 22.85
CA VAL A 373 10.67 3.85 24.09
C VAL A 373 9.44 3.08 24.60
N THR A 374 8.58 2.55 23.73
CA THR A 374 7.39 1.77 24.17
C THR A 374 7.70 0.32 24.57
N GLN A 375 8.85 -0.23 24.18
CA GLN A 375 9.30 -1.57 24.62
C GLN A 375 10.02 -1.58 25.98
N LEU A 376 10.31 -0.40 26.55
CA LEU A 376 10.98 -0.23 27.85
C LEU A 376 10.04 0.19 28.99
N VAL A 377 8.72 0.25 28.72
CA VAL A 377 7.64 0.55 29.67
C VAL A 377 6.97 -0.73 30.13
#